data_AF-A7BEK8-F1
#
_entry.id   AF-A7BEK8-F1
#
_cell.length_a   1.000
_cell.length_b   1.000
_cell.length_c   1.000
_cell.angle_alpha   90.00
_cell.angle_beta   90.00
_cell.angle_gamma   90.00
#
_symmetry.space_group_name_H-M   'P 1'
#
loop_
_entity.id
_entity.type
_entity.pdbx_description
1 polymer ?
#
loop_
_entity_poly.entity_id
_entity_poly.type
_entity_poly.pdbx_seq_one_letter_code
_entity_poly.pdbx_strand_id
1 'polypeptide(L)' 'MKPRTGDGPLEVSAEGRGIVMRIPSEGGGRLVIELNEQEAAELAEALGAAI' A
#
# COMPACT_ATOMS: atom_id res chain seq x y z
N MET A 1 -2.40 2.78 -26.42
CA MET A 1 -1.59 2.29 -25.28
C MET A 1 -2.51 1.50 -24.36
N LYS A 2 -2.05 0.37 -23.79
CA LYS A 2 -2.78 -0.25 -22.67
C LYS A 2 -2.75 0.74 -21.49
N PRO A 3 -3.88 0.99 -20.79
CA PRO A 3 -3.88 1.83 -19.59
C PRO A 3 -2.80 1.29 -18.64
N ARG A 4 -1.84 2.15 -18.26
CA ARG A 4 -0.86 1.77 -17.25
C ARG A 4 -1.62 1.72 -15.93
N THR A 5 -1.79 0.53 -15.37
CA THR A 5 -2.55 0.26 -14.14
C THR A 5 -1.91 0.86 -12.87
N GLY A 6 -0.98 1.81 -13.02
CA GLY A 6 -0.15 2.35 -11.96
C GLY A 6 -0.43 3.81 -11.58
N ASP A 7 -1.34 4.53 -12.24
CA ASP A 7 -1.58 5.98 -11.98
C ASP A 7 -2.61 6.25 -10.85
N GLY A 8 -3.01 5.23 -10.06
CA GLY A 8 -3.97 5.39 -8.97
C GLY A 8 -3.37 6.05 -7.72
N PRO A 9 -4.17 6.49 -6.74
CA PRO A 9 -3.66 6.95 -5.44
C PRO A 9 -3.08 5.77 -4.63
N LEU A 10 -2.39 6.03 -3.52
CA LEU A 10 -2.11 4.97 -2.54
C LEU A 10 -3.45 4.42 -2.01
N GLU A 11 -3.60 3.10 -1.98
CA GLU A 11 -4.82 2.42 -1.49
C GLU A 11 -4.45 1.46 -0.35
N VAL A 12 -5.30 1.42 0.69
CA VAL A 12 -5.18 0.49 1.83
C VAL A 12 -6.56 -0.10 2.12
N SER A 13 -6.66 -1.43 2.22
CA SER A 13 -7.90 -2.15 2.53
C SER A 13 -7.65 -3.33 3.47
N ALA A 14 -8.59 -3.63 4.37
CA ALA A 14 -8.58 -4.88 5.13
C ALA A 14 -9.20 -5.99 4.27
N GLU A 15 -8.44 -7.05 4.00
CA GLU A 15 -8.86 -8.16 3.15
C GLU A 15 -8.62 -9.49 3.88
N GLY A 16 -9.70 -10.16 4.26
CA GLY A 16 -9.62 -11.43 5.00
C GLY A 16 -9.01 -11.24 6.39
N ARG A 17 -7.75 -11.66 6.56
CA ARG A 17 -7.01 -11.58 7.83
C ARG A 17 -5.85 -10.58 7.80
N GLY A 18 -5.63 -9.90 6.67
CA GLY A 18 -4.52 -8.98 6.46
C GLY A 18 -4.98 -7.59 6.01
N ILE A 19 -4.06 -6.65 6.06
CA ILE A 19 -4.19 -5.30 5.52
C ILE A 19 -3.36 -5.26 4.23
N VAL A 20 -4.04 -5.01 3.12
CA VAL A 20 -3.42 -4.93 1.79
C VAL A 20 -3.21 -3.47 1.42
N MET A 21 -1.96 -3.09 1.19
CA MET A 21 -1.55 -1.78 0.71
C MET A 21 -1.09 -1.87 -0.75
N ARG A 22 -1.58 -0.96 -1.60
CA ARG A 22 -1.27 -0.89 -3.04
C ARG A 22 -0.62 0.45 -3.37
N ILE A 23 0.68 0.42 -3.65
CA ILE A 23 1.51 1.60 -3.94
C ILE A 23 1.73 1.73 -5.45
N PRO A 24 1.39 2.88 -6.07
CA PRO A 24 1.75 3.25 -7.43
C PRO A 24 3.26 3.16 -7.69
N SER A 25 3.68 2.54 -8.80
CA SER A 25 5.10 2.47 -9.18
C SER A 25 5.40 3.32 -10.42
N GLU A 26 6.51 4.05 -10.40
CA GLU A 26 6.98 4.89 -11.51
C GLU A 26 7.24 4.10 -12.81
N GLY A 27 7.51 2.79 -12.70
CA GLY A 27 7.68 1.87 -13.84
C GLY A 27 6.37 1.35 -14.45
N GLY A 28 5.22 1.76 -13.90
CA GLY A 28 3.91 1.23 -14.20
C GLY A 28 3.56 0.00 -13.35
N GLY A 29 2.25 -0.16 -13.07
CA GLY A 29 1.75 -1.19 -12.16
C GLY A 29 1.73 -0.74 -10.70
N ARG A 30 1.54 -1.69 -9.78
CA ARG A 30 1.40 -1.42 -8.34
C ARG A 30 2.23 -2.40 -7.54
N LEU A 31 2.95 -1.90 -6.55
CA LEU A 31 3.52 -2.72 -5.50
C LEU A 31 2.39 -3.07 -4.53
N VAL A 32 2.19 -4.36 -4.27
CA VAL A 32 1.18 -4.84 -3.33
C VAL A 32 1.90 -5.45 -2.14
N ILE A 33 1.59 -4.95 -0.94
CA ILE A 33 2.13 -5.43 0.33
C ILE A 33 0.96 -5.87 1.19
N GLU A 34 1.07 -7.05 1.78
CA GLU A 34 0.14 -7.54 2.80
C GLU A 34 0.83 -7.44 4.16
N LEU A 35 0.13 -6.88 5.14
CA LEU A 35 0.59 -6.68 6.50
C LEU A 35 -0.41 -7.35 7.45
N ASN A 36 0.07 -7.89 8.55
CA ASN A 36 -0.81 -8.16 9.68
C ASN A 36 -1.12 -6.87 10.47
N GLU A 37 -2.02 -6.96 11.46
CA GLU A 37 -2.44 -5.79 12.26
C GLU A 37 -1.26 -5.12 13.00
N GLN A 38 -0.33 -5.91 13.53
CA GLN A 38 0.83 -5.42 14.27
C GLN A 38 1.79 -4.66 13.35
N GLU A 39 2.13 -5.24 12.19
CA GLU A 39 3.02 -4.61 11.20
C GLU A 39 2.41 -3.30 10.65
N ALA A 40 1.09 -3.27 10.45
CA ALA A 40 0.41 -2.05 10.02
C ALA A 40 0.43 -0.95 11.09
N ALA A 41 0.29 -1.30 12.37
CA ALA A 41 0.40 -0.36 13.48
C ALA A 41 1.81 0.23 13.58
N GLU A 42 2.84 -0.61 13.47
CA GLU A 42 4.25 -0.18 13.46
C GLU A 42 4.55 0.74 12.27
N LEU A 43 4.03 0.43 11.08
CA LEU A 43 4.15 1.28 9.91
C LEU A 43 3.48 2.65 10.13
N ALA A 44 2.28 2.67 10.70
CA ALA A 44 1.56 3.91 10.99
C ALA A 44 2.33 4.82 11.97
N GLU A 45 2.91 4.23 13.02
CA GLU A 45 3.76 4.95 13.97
C GLU A 45 5.03 5.51 13.29
N ALA A 46 5.73 4.67 12.52
CA ALA A 46 6.94 5.09 11.82
C ALA A 46 6.69 6.24 10.82
N LEU A 47 5.57 6.17 10.07
CA LEU A 47 5.17 7.24 9.16
C LEU A 47 4.78 8.51 9.92
N GLY A 48 4.00 8.37 11.00
CA GLY A 48 3.60 9.50 11.84
C GLY A 48 4.76 10.20 12.53
N ALA A 49 5.86 9.49 12.82
CA ALA A 49 7.08 10.09 13.35
C ALA A 49 7.94 10.79 12.28
N ALA A 50 7.74 10.46 11.00
CA ALA A 50 8.53 10.98 9.88
C ALA A 50 7.94 12.24 9.23
N ILE A 51 6.66 12.52 9.44
CA ILE A 51 5.92 13.68 8.91
C ILE A 51 5.62 14.71 10.01
#